data_AF-A0A447UKI7-F1
#
_entry.id   AF-A0A447UKI7-F1
#
_cell.length_a   1.000
_cell.length_b   1.000
_cell.length_c   1.000
_cell.angle_alpha   90.00
_cell.angle_beta   90.00
_cell.angle_gamma   90.00
#
_symmetry.space_group_name_H-M   'P 1'
#
loop_
_entity.id
_entity.type
_entity.pdbx_description
1 polymer ?
#
loop_
_entity_poly.entity_id
_entity_poly.type
_entity_poly.pdbx_seq_one_letter_code
_entity_poly.pdbx_strand_id
1 'polypeptide(L)'
;MQHSQNSLSDKHLRPLEDNPLRLNLDYAAALEVMFAEGKSPVHLAAPAAIRESLRNVRHHEEANRAAIAEALRVMLEAFSPQSLLRRFVQYRRSHELRRELDDAGAWGMYRHYYAELASDRQQGFAMLFNEVYAQVYDRVLREKQREPEA
;
A
#
# COMPACT_ATOMS: atom_id res chain seq x y z
N MET A 1 -1.22 4.30 22.27
CA MET A 1 -0.90 4.24 20.83
C MET A 1 -2.02 3.47 20.16
N GLN A 2 -2.98 4.22 19.61
CA GLN A 2 -4.26 3.73 19.12
C GLN A 2 -4.10 3.06 17.75
N HIS A 3 -4.85 1.98 17.55
CA HIS A 3 -4.89 1.19 16.33
C HIS A 3 -5.47 2.02 15.18
N SER A 4 -4.66 2.31 14.15
CA SER A 4 -5.13 2.81 12.84
C SER A 4 -5.69 1.68 11.97
N GLN A 5 -6.54 0.83 12.54
CA GLN A 5 -7.36 -0.13 11.79
C GLN A 5 -8.79 0.41 11.82
N ASN A 6 -9.31 0.91 10.69
CA ASN A 6 -10.75 1.01 10.33
C ASN A 6 -11.18 2.27 9.54
N SER A 7 -10.29 3.08 8.96
CA SER A 7 -10.76 4.25 8.18
C SER A 7 -11.18 3.95 6.72
N LEU A 8 -11.35 2.69 6.31
CA LEU A 8 -11.77 2.36 4.93
C LEU A 8 -13.24 1.93 4.82
N SER A 9 -14.00 1.87 5.92
CA SER A 9 -15.34 1.30 5.91
C SER A 9 -16.47 2.27 5.57
N ASP A 10 -16.19 3.54 5.28
CA ASP A 10 -17.27 4.52 5.14
C ASP A 10 -17.10 5.42 3.91
N LYS A 11 -17.63 4.94 2.78
CA LYS A 11 -18.03 5.77 1.64
C LYS A 11 -19.08 5.03 0.81
N HIS A 12 -20.31 5.11 1.27
CA HIS A 12 -21.53 4.80 0.54
C HIS A 12 -21.50 5.40 -0.88
N LEU A 13 -21.83 4.59 -1.90
CA LEU A 13 -22.53 5.03 -3.12
C LEU A 13 -22.99 3.79 -3.94
N ARG A 14 -24.32 3.65 -4.01
CA ARG A 14 -25.21 2.67 -4.71
C ARG A 14 -25.80 1.58 -3.79
N PRO A 15 -27.07 1.17 -4.00
CA PRO A 15 -27.59 -0.08 -3.45
C PRO A 15 -26.84 -1.20 -4.18
N LEU A 16 -25.69 -1.57 -3.62
CA LEU A 16 -24.86 -2.67 -4.09
C LEU A 16 -25.46 -3.93 -3.49
N GLU A 17 -25.79 -4.92 -4.31
CA GLU A 17 -26.11 -6.25 -3.79
C GLU A 17 -24.88 -6.73 -2.98
N ASP A 18 -25.06 -6.94 -1.68
CA ASP A 18 -24.02 -7.36 -0.77
C ASP A 18 -23.58 -8.79 -1.13
N ASN A 19 -22.28 -8.98 -1.35
CA ASN A 19 -21.73 -10.31 -1.59
C ASN A 19 -21.75 -11.11 -0.27
N PRO A 20 -22.47 -12.24 -0.17
CA PRO A 20 -22.52 -13.05 1.05
C PRO A 20 -21.14 -13.51 1.52
N LEU A 21 -20.20 -13.72 0.60
CA LEU A 21 -18.82 -14.13 0.89
C LEU A 21 -18.00 -13.04 1.60
N ARG A 22 -18.49 -11.79 1.61
CA ARG A 22 -17.83 -10.64 2.25
C ARG A 22 -18.46 -10.24 3.58
N LEU A 23 -19.56 -10.87 3.98
CA LEU A 23 -20.36 -10.51 5.16
C LEU A 23 -19.91 -11.21 6.46
N ASN A 24 -18.75 -11.88 6.48
CA ASN A 24 -18.26 -12.66 7.63
C ASN A 24 -19.29 -13.67 8.18
N LEU A 25 -20.15 -14.22 7.31
CA LEU A 25 -21.12 -15.25 7.66
C LEU A 25 -20.42 -16.59 7.90
N ASP A 26 -21.02 -17.44 8.72
CA ASP A 26 -20.61 -18.85 8.76
C ASP A 26 -20.96 -19.56 7.44
N TYR A 27 -20.38 -20.74 7.25
CA TYR A 27 -20.53 -21.50 6.01
C TYR A 27 -21.99 -21.82 5.66
N ALA A 28 -22.80 -22.20 6.65
CA ALA A 28 -24.19 -22.60 6.43
C ALA A 28 -25.05 -21.39 6.07
N ALA A 29 -24.87 -20.27 6.77
CA ALA A 29 -25.55 -19.02 6.50
C ALA A 29 -25.18 -18.43 5.13
N ALA A 30 -23.90 -18.48 4.74
CA ALA A 30 -23.47 -18.03 3.41
C ALA A 30 -24.12 -18.85 2.29
N LEU A 31 -24.21 -20.18 2.44
CA LEU A 31 -24.88 -21.04 1.48
C LEU A 31 -26.38 -20.75 1.39
N GLU A 32 -27.05 -20.60 2.52
CA GLU A 32 -28.48 -20.28 2.55
C GLU A 32 -28.77 -18.98 1.80
N VAL A 33 -27.97 -17.93 2.03
CA VAL A 33 -28.14 -16.64 1.33
C VAL A 33 -27.82 -16.75 -0.16
N MET A 34 -26.79 -17.49 -0.55
CA MET A 34 -26.37 -17.64 -1.95
C MET A 34 -27.31 -18.51 -2.80
N PHE A 35 -28.03 -19.45 -2.17
CA PHE A 35 -28.89 -20.46 -2.82
C PHE A 35 -30.37 -20.37 -2.43
N ALA A 36 -30.79 -19.37 -1.66
CA ALA A 36 -32.19 -19.16 -1.32
C ALA A 36 -33.06 -19.16 -2.60
N GLU A 37 -34.16 -19.92 -2.57
CA GLU A 37 -35.05 -20.10 -3.73
C GLU A 37 -35.71 -18.79 -4.18
N GLY A 38 -35.77 -17.78 -3.29
CA GLY A 38 -36.18 -16.41 -3.60
C GLY A 38 -34.97 -15.51 -3.89
N LYS A 39 -35.08 -14.64 -4.90
CA LYS A 39 -34.10 -13.56 -5.12
C LYS A 39 -34.02 -12.71 -3.86
N SER A 40 -32.94 -12.82 -3.09
CA SER A 40 -32.67 -11.88 -2.02
C SER A 40 -32.51 -10.51 -2.67
N PRO A 41 -33.36 -9.51 -2.36
CA PRO A 41 -33.32 -8.21 -3.04
C PRO A 41 -32.06 -7.40 -2.74
N VAL A 42 -31.22 -7.90 -1.81
CA VAL A 42 -30.03 -7.23 -1.30
C VAL A 42 -28.77 -8.07 -1.52
N HIS A 43 -28.83 -9.35 -1.90
CA HIS A 43 -27.64 -10.21 -1.96
C HIS A 43 -27.41 -10.85 -3.32
N LEU A 44 -26.14 -10.97 -3.71
CA LEU A 44 -25.73 -11.63 -4.94
C LEU A 44 -26.00 -13.14 -4.89
N ALA A 45 -26.60 -13.68 -5.95
CA ALA A 45 -26.72 -15.13 -6.15
C ALA A 45 -25.34 -15.80 -6.29
N ALA A 46 -25.27 -17.11 -6.01
CA ALA A 46 -24.01 -17.85 -5.93
C ALA A 46 -22.99 -17.57 -7.06
N PRO A 47 -23.34 -17.61 -8.37
CA PRO A 47 -22.37 -17.36 -9.43
C PRO A 47 -21.88 -15.91 -9.47
N ALA A 48 -22.75 -14.94 -9.13
CA ALA A 48 -22.41 -13.53 -9.12
C ALA A 48 -21.52 -13.19 -7.91
N ALA A 49 -21.82 -13.76 -6.74
CA ALA A 49 -21.00 -13.67 -5.55
C ALA A 49 -19.57 -14.20 -5.77
N ILE A 50 -19.42 -15.39 -6.38
CA ILE A 50 -18.10 -15.95 -6.69
C ILE A 50 -17.35 -15.07 -7.70
N ARG A 51 -18.00 -14.63 -8.79
CA ARG A 51 -17.38 -13.75 -9.79
C ARG A 51 -16.91 -12.42 -9.18
N GLU A 52 -17.73 -11.78 -8.36
CA GLU A 52 -17.36 -10.53 -7.68
C GLU A 52 -16.17 -10.74 -6.76
N SER A 53 -16.17 -11.83 -5.97
CA SER A 53 -15.06 -12.13 -5.06
C SER A 53 -13.74 -12.37 -5.80
N LEU A 54 -13.75 -13.18 -6.88
CA LEU A 54 -12.56 -13.43 -7.69
C LEU A 54 -12.05 -12.15 -8.35
N ARG A 55 -12.96 -11.31 -8.87
CA ARG A 55 -12.60 -10.00 -9.42
C ARG A 55 -11.98 -9.11 -8.36
N ASN A 56 -12.56 -9.05 -7.17
CA ASN A 56 -12.03 -8.24 -6.07
C ASN A 56 -10.61 -8.69 -5.69
N VAL A 57 -10.38 -10.00 -5.57
CA VAL A 57 -9.03 -10.57 -5.34
C VAL A 57 -8.06 -10.13 -6.43
N ARG A 58 -8.45 -10.22 -7.70
CA ARG A 58 -7.60 -9.77 -8.82
C ARG A 58 -7.28 -8.27 -8.74
N HIS A 59 -8.25 -7.42 -8.43
CA HIS A 59 -8.03 -5.98 -8.29
C HIS A 59 -7.06 -5.65 -7.16
N HIS A 60 -7.18 -6.32 -6.01
CA HIS A 60 -6.25 -6.18 -4.90
C HIS A 60 -4.84 -6.66 -5.27
N GLU A 61 -4.73 -7.74 -6.04
CA GLU A 61 -3.46 -8.29 -6.49
C GLU A 61 -2.75 -7.33 -7.47
N GLU A 62 -3.48 -6.76 -8.43
CA GLU A 62 -2.98 -5.73 -9.33
C GLU A 62 -2.53 -4.47 -8.57
N ALA A 63 -3.35 -3.99 -7.64
CA ALA A 63 -3.03 -2.83 -6.80
C ALA A 63 -1.79 -3.08 -5.94
N ASN A 64 -1.67 -4.26 -5.34
CA ASN A 64 -0.52 -4.67 -4.53
C ASN A 64 0.78 -4.72 -5.37
N ARG A 65 0.74 -5.34 -6.55
CA ARG A 65 1.90 -5.39 -7.46
C ARG A 65 2.35 -3.99 -7.86
N ALA A 66 1.42 -3.12 -8.24
CA ALA A 66 1.73 -1.74 -8.63
C ALA A 66 2.31 -0.92 -7.47
N ALA A 67 1.74 -1.06 -6.27
CA ALA A 67 2.20 -0.38 -5.07
C ALA A 67 3.60 -0.81 -4.65
N ILE A 68 3.88 -2.12 -4.64
CA ILE A 68 5.21 -2.65 -4.33
C ILE A 68 6.23 -2.14 -5.35
N ALA A 69 5.93 -2.24 -6.65
CA ALA A 69 6.85 -1.82 -7.70
C ALA A 69 7.23 -0.33 -7.57
N GLU A 70 6.25 0.54 -7.34
CA GLU A 70 6.49 1.98 -7.21
C GLU A 70 7.19 2.33 -5.89
N ALA A 71 6.82 1.70 -4.78
CA ALA A 71 7.50 1.91 -3.50
C ALA A 71 8.97 1.47 -3.57
N LEU A 72 9.28 0.32 -4.18
CA LEU A 72 10.65 -0.13 -4.45
C LEU A 72 11.41 0.85 -5.34
N ARG A 73 10.77 1.42 -6.37
CA ARG A 73 11.39 2.41 -7.26
C ARG A 73 11.74 3.70 -6.51
N VAL A 74 10.84 4.22 -5.69
CA VAL A 74 11.09 5.43 -4.86
C VAL A 74 12.20 5.17 -3.84
N MET A 75 12.19 3.99 -3.22
CA MET A 75 13.27 3.58 -2.31
C MET A 75 14.64 3.54 -3.02
N LEU A 76 14.70 2.99 -4.22
CA LEU A 76 15.92 2.95 -5.02
C LEU A 76 16.42 4.36 -5.37
N GLU A 77 15.51 5.28 -5.75
CA GLU A 77 15.85 6.68 -6.04
C GLU A 77 16.36 7.43 -4.81
N ALA A 78 15.79 7.17 -3.62
CA ALA A 78 16.27 7.72 -2.37
C ALA A 78 17.69 7.25 -2.01
N PHE A 79 18.10 6.09 -2.52
CA PHE A 79 19.45 5.53 -2.41
C PHE A 79 20.37 5.89 -3.58
N SER A 80 19.91 6.70 -4.55
CA SER A 80 20.79 7.11 -5.65
C SER A 80 21.99 7.89 -5.11
N PRO A 81 23.18 7.75 -5.72
CA PRO A 81 24.38 8.47 -5.27
C PRO A 81 24.15 9.98 -5.15
N GLN A 82 23.39 10.57 -6.07
CA GLN A 82 23.07 11.99 -6.11
C GLN A 82 22.17 12.39 -4.91
N SER A 83 21.16 11.58 -4.60
CA SER A 83 20.29 11.77 -3.44
C SER A 83 21.08 11.69 -2.13
N LEU A 84 21.95 10.69 -2.00
CA LEU A 84 22.78 10.48 -0.82
C LEU A 84 23.80 11.61 -0.64
N LEU A 85 24.53 12.01 -1.69
CA LEU A 85 25.49 13.10 -1.63
C LEU A 85 24.82 14.42 -1.22
N ARG A 86 23.65 14.74 -1.79
CA ARG A 86 22.88 15.93 -1.41
C ARG A 86 22.51 15.90 0.07
N ARG A 87 22.07 14.74 0.56
CA ARG A 87 21.72 14.55 1.99
C ARG A 87 22.95 14.65 2.90
N PHE A 88 24.09 14.06 2.51
CA PHE A 88 25.33 14.15 3.28
C PHE A 88 25.80 15.60 3.40
N VAL A 89 25.72 16.39 2.32
CA VAL A 89 26.04 17.82 2.39
C VAL A 89 25.13 18.57 3.37
N GLN A 90 23.84 18.22 3.44
CA GLN A 90 22.90 18.84 4.39
C GLN A 90 23.17 18.48 5.85
N TYR A 91 23.73 17.30 6.14
CA TYR A 91 24.08 16.90 7.51
C TYR A 91 25.37 17.55 8.03
N ARG A 92 26.19 18.13 7.16
CA ARG A 92 27.47 18.75 7.54
C ARG A 92 27.26 20.07 8.25
N ARG A 93 28.10 20.32 9.26
CA ARG A 93 28.08 21.58 10.01
C ARG A 93 28.70 22.72 9.19
N SER A 94 28.35 23.97 9.50
CA SER A 94 28.78 25.16 8.73
C SER A 94 30.30 25.31 8.56
N HIS A 95 31.11 24.78 9.48
CA HIS A 95 32.58 24.81 9.38
C HIS A 95 33.15 23.68 8.50
N GLU A 96 32.44 22.56 8.39
CA GLU A 96 32.82 21.41 7.55
C GLU A 96 32.53 21.70 6.07
N LEU A 97 31.48 22.48 5.78
CA LEU A 97 31.10 22.94 4.43
C LEU A 97 32.22 23.70 3.70
N ARG A 98 33.24 24.21 4.42
CA ARG A 98 34.41 24.87 3.80
C ARG A 98 35.36 23.90 3.10
N ARG A 99 35.25 22.59 3.37
CA ARG A 99 36.01 21.54 2.70
C ARG A 99 35.06 20.74 1.80
N GLU A 100 35.46 20.51 0.56
CA GLU A 100 34.73 19.59 -0.33
C GLU A 100 34.64 18.19 0.31
N LEU A 101 33.54 17.49 0.05
CA LEU A 101 33.35 16.13 0.53
C LEU A 101 34.13 15.20 -0.42
N ASP A 102 35.21 14.61 0.09
CA ASP A 102 35.98 13.60 -0.63
C ASP A 102 35.30 12.23 -0.58
N ASP A 103 35.76 11.29 -1.42
CA ASP A 103 35.19 9.96 -1.53
C ASP A 103 35.26 9.18 -0.20
N ALA A 104 36.35 9.36 0.55
CA ALA A 104 36.54 8.74 1.86
C ALA A 104 35.51 9.26 2.88
N GLY A 105 35.24 10.57 2.89
CA GLY A 105 34.22 11.20 3.71
C GLY A 105 32.81 10.76 3.30
N ALA A 106 32.52 10.69 2.00
CA ALA A 106 31.24 10.20 1.49
C ALA A 106 30.98 8.74 1.89
N TRP A 107 31.99 7.87 1.82
CA TRP A 107 31.89 6.49 2.30
C TRP A 107 31.68 6.39 3.81
N GLY A 108 32.38 7.24 4.59
CA GLY A 108 32.14 7.38 6.02
C GLY A 108 30.67 7.71 6.32
N MET A 109 30.13 8.71 5.63
CA MET A 109 28.74 9.12 5.79
C MET A 109 27.74 8.05 5.38
N TYR A 110 28.01 7.32 4.30
CA TYR A 110 27.21 6.17 3.91
C TYR A 110 27.15 5.09 5.02
N ARG A 111 28.29 4.73 5.61
CA ARG A 111 28.32 3.72 6.70
C ARG A 111 27.51 4.16 7.91
N HIS A 112 27.62 5.43 8.31
CA HIS A 112 26.82 5.99 9.40
C HIS A 112 25.33 5.97 9.06
N TYR A 113 24.97 6.44 7.87
CA TYR A 113 23.59 6.46 7.40
C TYR A 113 22.99 5.05 7.33
N TYR A 114 23.72 4.06 6.81
CA TYR A 114 23.28 2.67 6.78
C TYR A 114 23.07 2.10 8.19
N ALA A 115 23.99 2.37 9.13
CA ALA A 115 23.85 1.93 10.51
C ALA A 115 22.64 2.55 11.21
N GLU A 116 22.34 3.82 10.91
CA GLU A 116 21.11 4.46 11.38
C GLU A 116 19.87 3.80 10.79
N LEU A 117 19.84 3.56 9.47
CA LEU A 117 18.71 2.90 8.79
C LEU A 117 18.46 1.47 9.27
N ALA A 118 19.53 0.73 9.57
CA ALA A 118 19.43 -0.63 10.10
C ALA A 118 19.05 -0.67 11.58
N SER A 119 19.04 0.49 12.27
CA SER A 119 18.61 0.59 13.65
C SER A 119 17.08 0.69 13.74
N ASP A 120 16.48 -0.06 14.67
CA ASP A 120 15.05 0.02 15.00
C ASP A 120 14.57 1.42 15.42
N ARG A 121 15.51 2.31 15.73
CA ARG A 121 15.24 3.70 16.13
C ARG A 121 14.80 4.58 14.96
N GLN A 122 15.19 4.26 13.72
CA GLN A 122 14.91 5.05 12.53
C GLN A 122 13.97 4.29 11.59
N GLN A 123 12.66 4.47 11.77
CA GLN A 123 11.65 3.84 10.91
C GLN A 123 11.39 4.60 9.60
N GLY A 124 12.16 5.66 9.31
CA GLY A 124 11.89 6.57 8.18
C GLY A 124 11.85 5.86 6.82
N PHE A 125 12.65 4.81 6.64
CA PHE A 125 12.66 4.04 5.40
C PHE A 125 11.42 3.15 5.23
N ALA A 126 11.03 2.45 6.30
CA ALA A 126 9.78 1.69 6.34
C ALA A 126 8.57 2.62 6.20
N MET A 127 8.60 3.82 6.79
CA MET A 127 7.54 4.81 6.64
C MET A 127 7.41 5.29 5.18
N LEU A 128 8.53 5.62 4.52
CA LEU A 128 8.52 6.02 3.11
C LEU A 128 7.95 4.92 2.21
N PHE A 129 8.35 3.67 2.42
CA PHE A 129 7.77 2.54 1.70
C PHE A 129 6.26 2.46 1.91
N ASN A 130 5.80 2.47 3.17
CA ASN A 130 4.39 2.32 3.51
C ASN A 130 3.54 3.48 2.99
N GLU A 131 4.06 4.71 3.01
CA GLU A 131 3.38 5.90 2.50
C GLU A 131 3.14 5.79 0.98
N VAL A 132 4.19 5.49 0.22
CA VAL A 132 4.09 5.32 -1.24
C VAL A 132 3.21 4.12 -1.57
N TYR A 133 3.41 3.01 -0.86
CA TYR A 133 2.61 1.79 -1.03
C TYR A 133 1.11 2.10 -0.84
N ALA A 134 0.72 2.69 0.29
CA ALA A 134 -0.69 2.97 0.59
C ALA A 134 -1.30 3.93 -0.43
N GLN A 135 -0.57 4.97 -0.81
CA GLN A 135 -1.04 5.94 -1.81
C GLN A 135 -1.30 5.30 -3.17
N VAL A 136 -0.35 4.49 -3.66
CA VAL A 136 -0.45 3.85 -4.98
C VAL A 136 -1.50 2.75 -4.96
N TYR A 137 -1.53 1.93 -3.91
CA TYR A 137 -2.51 0.87 -3.72
C TYR A 137 -3.94 1.43 -3.77
N ASP A 138 -4.23 2.45 -2.97
CA ASP A 138 -5.54 3.08 -2.93
C ASP A 138 -5.93 3.72 -4.27
N ARG A 139 -4.97 4.32 -4.98
CA ARG A 139 -5.21 4.88 -6.31
C ARG A 139 -5.61 3.80 -7.30
N VAL A 140 -4.81 2.74 -7.43
CA VAL A 140 -5.05 1.66 -8.39
C VAL A 140 -6.33 0.91 -8.04
N LEU A 141 -6.59 0.65 -6.77
CA LEU A 141 -7.83 -0.01 -6.33
C LEU A 141 -9.07 0.82 -6.71
N ARG A 142 -9.02 2.14 -6.53
CA ARG A 142 -10.11 3.05 -6.94
C ARG A 142 -10.30 3.10 -8.46
N GLU A 143 -9.22 3.03 -9.23
CA GLU A 143 -9.29 2.96 -10.70
C GLU A 143 -9.97 1.66 -11.14
N LYS A 144 -9.57 0.53 -10.58
CA LYS A 144 -10.15 -0.80 -10.87
C LYS A 144 -11.62 -0.93 -10.48
N GLN A 145 -12.05 -0.24 -9.42
CA GLN A 145 -13.46 -0.21 -9.01
C GLN A 145 -14.34 0.69 -9.90
N ARG A 146 -13.73 1.58 -10.70
CA ARG A 146 -14.43 2.48 -11.62
C ARG A 146 -14.51 1.94 -13.05
N GLU A 147 -13.68 0.96 -13.39
CA GLU A 147 -13.73 0.28 -14.69
C GLU A 147 -15.11 -0.40 -14.85
N PRO A 148 -15.92 -0.01 -15.86
CA PRO A 148 -17.22 -0.64 -16.09
C PRO A 148 -17.03 -2.10 -16.51
N GLU A 149 -17.96 -2.96 -16.10
CA GLU A 149 -18.01 -4.36 -16.54
C GLU A 149 -18.11 -4.40 -18.07
N ALA A 150 -17.07 -4.93 -18.72
CA ALA A 150 -17.02 -5.14 -20.18
C ALA A 150 -17.66 -6.46 -20.59
#